data_AF-A0A3P8GXD2-F1
#
_entry.id   AF-A0A3P8GXD2-F1
#
_cell.length_a   1.000
_cell.length_b   1.000
_cell.length_c   1.000
_cell.angle_alpha   90.00
_cell.angle_beta   90.00
_cell.angle_gamma   90.00
#
_symmetry.space_group_name_H-M   'P 1'
#
loop_
_entity.id
_entity.type
_entity.pdbx_description
1 polymer ?
#
loop_
_entity_poly.entity_id
_entity_poly.type
_entity_poly.pdbx_seq_one_letter_code
_entity_poly.pdbx_strand_id
1 'polypeptide(L)'
;MAAHAAAEAIIRLLKPGVENLKASEIVSKTVTDFNCHAVEGMQCHQMKKLVYDAEKNIVFSPTEEQKKTVEKCTFDINDVWNVDIIVSTGDGRPREHRARTTLFKKNETLYQLKMKAARQLYSEITNRFLAYPFSLRAFDDVKRARLGICECIKHGVIEPLPVVCEKDDEFVAQFRFTVLLMPNGPMKVTGLTFDPSLYKSEHKVKDPEIKELLSQPIKIQNKKKKPLKPESVAKISA
;
A
#
# COMPACT_ATOMS: atom_id res chain seq x y z
N MET A 1 0.99 -6.43 -16.64
CA MET A 1 1.31 -5.04 -17.06
C MET A 1 0.41 -4.00 -16.40
N ALA A 2 -0.90 -4.22 -16.27
CA ALA A 2 -1.81 -3.29 -15.59
C ALA A 2 -1.35 -2.91 -14.17
N ALA A 3 -1.07 -3.89 -13.31
CA ALA A 3 -0.59 -3.66 -11.94
C ALA A 3 0.73 -2.87 -11.89
N HIS A 4 1.66 -3.13 -12.81
CA HIS A 4 2.91 -2.39 -12.93
C HIS A 4 2.68 -0.94 -13.37
N ALA A 5 1.82 -0.70 -14.38
CA ALA A 5 1.48 0.64 -14.81
C ALA A 5 0.82 1.45 -13.69
N ALA A 6 -0.08 0.83 -12.92
CA ALA A 6 -0.68 1.45 -11.74
C ALA A 6 0.34 1.75 -10.63
N ALA A 7 1.28 0.83 -10.37
CA ALA A 7 2.39 1.03 -9.43
C ALA A 7 3.31 2.20 -9.84
N GLU A 8 3.61 2.33 -11.13
CA GLU A 8 4.42 3.44 -11.66
C GLU A 8 3.65 4.76 -11.70
N ALA A 9 2.34 4.73 -11.91
CA ALA A 9 1.49 5.93 -11.84
C ALA A 9 1.41 6.44 -10.39
N ILE A 10 1.11 5.56 -9.43
CA ILE A 10 0.89 5.99 -8.04
C ILE A 10 2.15 6.55 -7.39
N ILE A 11 3.33 5.96 -7.63
CA ILE A 11 4.58 6.50 -7.07
C ILE A 11 4.89 7.92 -7.55
N ARG A 12 4.50 8.28 -8.77
CA ARG A 12 4.68 9.63 -9.31
C ARG A 12 3.62 10.62 -8.81
N LEU A 13 2.47 10.09 -8.40
CA LEU A 13 1.37 10.86 -7.85
C LEU A 13 1.55 11.18 -6.36
N LEU A 14 2.16 10.26 -5.60
CA LEU A 14 2.40 10.40 -4.16
C LEU A 14 3.32 11.59 -3.86
N LYS A 15 2.79 12.80 -3.87
CA LYS A 15 3.53 14.04 -3.60
C LYS A 15 2.80 14.81 -2.49
N PRO A 16 3.54 15.59 -1.69
CA PRO A 16 2.93 16.40 -0.64
C PRO A 16 1.79 17.28 -1.19
N GLY A 17 0.67 17.34 -0.47
CA GLY A 17 -0.52 18.11 -0.84
C GLY A 17 -1.47 17.43 -1.82
N VAL A 18 -1.13 16.26 -2.37
CA VAL A 18 -2.09 15.46 -3.17
C VAL A 18 -3.02 14.68 -2.23
N GLU A 19 -4.29 14.59 -2.61
CA GLU A 19 -5.31 13.85 -1.85
C GLU A 19 -5.29 12.35 -2.18
N ASN A 20 -5.62 11.53 -1.18
CA ASN A 20 -5.73 10.07 -1.31
C ASN A 20 -6.77 9.62 -2.35
N LEU A 21 -7.90 10.33 -2.49
CA LEU A 21 -8.94 10.00 -3.46
C LEU A 21 -8.43 10.05 -4.91
N LYS A 22 -7.58 11.04 -5.23
CA LYS A 22 -6.96 11.14 -6.56
C LYS A 22 -6.09 9.91 -6.86
N ALA A 23 -5.42 9.34 -5.86
CA ALA A 23 -4.65 8.12 -6.04
C ALA A 23 -5.52 6.91 -6.39
N SER A 24 -6.68 6.80 -5.75
CA SER A 24 -7.66 5.75 -6.06
C SER A 24 -8.21 5.86 -7.48
N GLU A 25 -8.55 7.07 -7.92
CA GLU A 25 -9.03 7.34 -9.28
C GLU A 25 -7.98 7.03 -10.35
N ILE A 26 -6.73 7.46 -10.16
CA ILE A 26 -5.65 7.22 -11.12
C ILE A 26 -5.38 5.72 -11.26
N VAL A 27 -5.34 4.97 -10.16
CA VAL A 27 -5.16 3.51 -10.22
C VAL A 27 -6.32 2.86 -10.98
N SER A 28 -7.56 3.23 -10.66
CA SER A 28 -8.76 2.67 -11.30
C SER A 28 -8.79 2.93 -12.80
N LYS A 29 -8.50 4.16 -13.24
CA LYS A 29 -8.41 4.49 -14.67
C LYS A 29 -7.27 3.73 -15.36
N THR A 30 -6.11 3.65 -14.70
CA THR A 30 -4.92 2.98 -15.27
C THR A 30 -5.20 1.50 -15.54
N VAL A 31 -5.85 0.79 -14.62
CA VAL A 31 -6.13 -0.65 -14.79
C VAL A 31 -7.27 -0.90 -15.79
N THR A 32 -8.26 0.01 -15.85
CA THR A 32 -9.39 -0.08 -16.80
C THR A 32 -8.91 -0.07 -18.26
N ASP A 33 -7.86 0.70 -18.58
CA ASP A 33 -7.26 0.71 -19.92
C ASP A 33 -6.71 -0.66 -20.38
N PHE A 34 -6.47 -1.57 -19.43
CA PHE A 34 -6.04 -2.95 -19.66
C PHE A 34 -7.18 -3.98 -19.54
N ASN A 35 -8.44 -3.55 -19.46
CA ASN A 35 -9.58 -4.41 -19.14
C ASN A 35 -9.36 -5.19 -17.84
N CYS A 36 -8.74 -4.55 -16.85
CA CYS A 36 -8.47 -5.12 -15.53
C CYS A 36 -9.12 -4.26 -14.44
N HIS A 37 -9.28 -4.83 -13.26
CA HIS A 37 -9.94 -4.19 -12.12
C HIS A 37 -9.03 -4.18 -10.90
N ALA A 38 -8.93 -3.04 -10.21
CA ALA A 38 -8.24 -2.97 -8.93
C ALA A 38 -9.09 -3.68 -7.88
N VAL A 39 -8.47 -4.52 -7.05
CA VAL A 39 -9.19 -5.33 -6.06
C VAL A 39 -9.94 -4.45 -5.07
N GLU A 40 -11.23 -4.73 -4.90
CA GLU A 40 -12.18 -3.97 -4.10
C GLU A 40 -11.76 -3.88 -2.63
N GLY A 41 -11.80 -2.67 -2.08
CA GLY A 41 -11.56 -2.39 -0.67
C GLY A 41 -10.12 -2.57 -0.19
N MET A 42 -9.15 -2.75 -1.09
CA MET A 42 -7.73 -2.81 -0.71
C MET A 42 -7.22 -1.46 -0.24
N GLN A 43 -6.39 -1.48 0.80
CA GLN A 43 -5.92 -0.28 1.47
C GLN A 43 -4.39 -0.20 1.49
N CYS A 44 -3.86 0.99 1.22
CA CYS A 44 -2.48 1.35 1.53
C CYS A 44 -2.47 2.27 2.74
N HIS A 45 -1.61 1.99 3.72
CA HIS A 45 -1.53 2.78 4.94
C HIS A 45 -0.21 3.56 5.02
N GLN A 46 -0.29 4.72 5.65
CA GLN A 46 0.88 5.41 6.16
C GLN A 46 1.51 4.54 7.26
N MET A 47 2.84 4.50 7.28
CA MET A 47 3.61 3.83 8.31
C MET A 47 4.21 4.85 9.27
N LYS A 48 4.17 4.57 10.58
CA LYS A 48 4.91 5.32 11.61
C LYS A 48 5.78 4.36 12.40
N LYS A 49 6.65 4.90 13.26
CA LYS A 49 7.50 4.07 14.13
C LYS A 49 6.61 3.15 14.98
N LEU A 50 6.77 1.84 14.81
CA LEU A 50 6.02 0.77 15.50
C LEU A 50 4.51 0.73 15.22
N VAL A 51 4.03 1.48 14.22
CA VAL A 51 2.63 1.48 13.78
C VAL A 51 2.61 1.03 12.32
N TYR A 52 2.09 -0.17 12.09
CA TYR A 52 2.06 -0.80 10.76
C TYR A 52 1.02 -0.13 9.85
N ASP A 53 -0.19 0.10 10.37
CA ASP A 53 -1.27 0.80 9.69
C ASP A 53 -1.64 2.04 10.51
N ALA A 54 -1.17 3.22 10.08
CA ALA A 54 -1.56 4.47 10.70
C ALA A 54 -2.90 4.99 10.11
N GLU A 55 -3.41 6.07 10.68
CA GLU A 55 -4.74 6.64 10.37
C GLU A 55 -4.91 7.00 8.88
N LYS A 56 -3.87 7.56 8.25
CA LYS A 56 -3.96 7.94 6.83
C LYS A 56 -3.89 6.70 5.96
N ASN A 57 -4.89 6.55 5.10
CA ASN A 57 -4.94 5.46 4.13
C ASN A 57 -5.37 5.92 2.73
N ILE A 58 -5.11 5.07 1.75
CA ILE A 58 -5.66 5.12 0.39
C ILE A 58 -6.48 3.86 0.21
N VAL A 59 -7.76 4.00 -0.16
CA VAL A 59 -8.63 2.85 -0.45
C VAL A 59 -8.87 2.76 -1.95
N PHE A 60 -8.49 1.65 -2.55
CA PHE A 60 -8.72 1.36 -3.97
C PHE A 60 -10.06 0.67 -4.15
N SER A 61 -10.81 1.07 -5.19
CA SER A 61 -12.13 0.52 -5.50
C SER A 61 -12.98 0.35 -4.23
N PRO A 62 -13.31 1.43 -3.48
CA PRO A 62 -14.00 1.29 -2.20
C PRO A 62 -15.42 0.73 -2.38
N THR A 63 -15.83 -0.14 -1.46
CA THR A 63 -17.23 -0.61 -1.37
C THR A 63 -18.16 0.56 -1.05
N GLU A 64 -19.48 0.40 -1.26
CA GLU A 64 -20.47 1.44 -0.92
C GLU A 64 -20.45 1.85 0.56
N GLU A 65 -20.08 0.93 1.44
CA GLU A 65 -19.91 1.21 2.87
C GLU A 65 -18.63 1.99 3.11
N GLN A 66 -17.50 1.57 2.52
CA GLN A 66 -16.22 2.25 2.64
C GLN A 66 -16.26 3.67 2.07
N LYS A 67 -16.98 3.92 0.98
CA LYS A 67 -17.13 5.27 0.42
C LYS A 67 -17.65 6.29 1.44
N LYS A 68 -18.41 5.85 2.45
CA LYS A 68 -18.94 6.72 3.52
C LYS A 68 -17.94 6.92 4.66
N THR A 69 -16.99 6.00 4.83
CA THR A 69 -16.04 6.00 5.95
C THR A 69 -14.62 6.39 5.55
N VAL A 70 -14.32 6.46 4.24
CA VAL A 70 -13.02 6.89 3.74
C VAL A 70 -12.81 8.36 4.08
N GLU A 71 -11.90 8.59 5.02
CA GLU A 71 -11.48 9.93 5.38
C GLU A 71 -10.58 10.52 4.29
N LYS A 72 -10.87 11.76 3.90
CA LYS A 72 -10.00 12.50 2.99
C LYS A 72 -8.71 12.85 3.72
N CYS A 73 -7.58 12.48 3.16
CA CYS A 73 -6.28 12.86 3.68
C CYS A 73 -5.35 13.35 2.58
N THR A 74 -4.44 14.24 2.96
CA THR A 74 -3.36 14.72 2.10
C THR A 74 -2.06 14.04 2.49
N PHE A 75 -1.23 13.77 1.50
CA PHE A 75 0.13 13.30 1.74
C PHE A 75 1.01 14.45 2.25
N ASP A 76 1.89 14.17 3.21
CA ASP A 76 2.81 15.16 3.77
C ASP A 76 4.28 14.83 3.50
N ILE A 77 5.13 15.85 3.63
CA ILE A 77 6.58 15.67 3.59
C ILE A 77 7.01 14.79 4.77
N ASN A 78 7.92 13.87 4.50
CA ASN A 78 8.45 12.84 5.39
C ASN A 78 7.45 11.73 5.78
N ASP A 79 6.28 11.67 5.13
CA ASP A 79 5.42 10.50 5.25
C ASP A 79 6.10 9.26 4.66
N VAL A 80 5.85 8.12 5.29
CA VAL A 80 6.26 6.80 4.79
C VAL A 80 4.99 6.03 4.48
N TRP A 81 4.92 5.44 3.28
CA TRP A 81 3.73 4.72 2.81
C TRP A 81 4.08 3.31 2.39
N ASN A 82 3.28 2.34 2.82
CA ASN A 82 3.29 0.99 2.26
C ASN A 82 2.29 0.93 1.12
N VAL A 83 2.78 0.99 -0.10
CA VAL A 83 1.95 0.96 -1.31
C VAL A 83 1.78 -0.49 -1.75
N ASP A 84 0.53 -0.92 -1.87
CA ASP A 84 0.14 -2.25 -2.29
C ASP A 84 -0.91 -2.18 -3.40
N ILE A 85 -0.48 -2.49 -4.62
CA ILE A 85 -1.33 -2.47 -5.82
C ILE A 85 -1.65 -3.90 -6.19
N ILE A 86 -2.93 -4.26 -6.04
CA ILE A 86 -3.46 -5.58 -6.39
C ILE A 86 -4.49 -5.40 -7.51
N VAL A 87 -4.25 -6.06 -8.64
CA VAL A 87 -5.08 -5.94 -9.84
C VAL A 87 -5.49 -7.33 -10.32
N SER A 88 -6.76 -7.46 -10.66
CA SER A 88 -7.41 -8.65 -11.17
C SER A 88 -7.75 -8.50 -12.66
N THR A 89 -7.69 -9.58 -13.42
CA THR A 89 -8.30 -9.68 -14.76
C THR A 89 -9.82 -9.92 -14.71
N GLY A 90 -10.33 -10.38 -13.55
CA GLY A 90 -11.73 -10.67 -13.30
C GLY A 90 -12.53 -9.46 -12.81
N ASP A 91 -13.53 -9.66 -11.94
CA ASP A 91 -14.41 -8.57 -11.48
C ASP A 91 -13.80 -7.69 -10.37
N GLY A 92 -12.62 -8.05 -9.87
CA GLY A 92 -11.91 -7.33 -8.83
C GLY A 92 -12.53 -7.52 -7.45
N ARG A 93 -13.50 -8.43 -7.27
CA ARG A 93 -14.19 -8.63 -6.00
C ARG A 93 -13.62 -9.85 -5.27
N PRO A 94 -12.81 -9.65 -4.21
CA PRO A 94 -12.17 -10.76 -3.52
C PRO A 94 -13.21 -11.63 -2.81
N ARG A 95 -13.04 -12.95 -2.91
CA ARG A 95 -13.88 -13.95 -2.24
C ARG A 95 -13.04 -14.71 -1.24
N GLU A 96 -13.59 -15.00 -0.07
CA GLU A 96 -12.89 -15.85 0.90
C GLU A 96 -12.67 -17.26 0.34
N HIS A 97 -11.41 -17.67 0.30
CA HIS A 97 -11.02 -19.01 -0.10
C HIS A 97 -11.18 -19.98 1.08
N ARG A 98 -11.46 -21.25 0.81
CA ARG A 98 -11.62 -22.30 1.85
C ARG A 98 -10.32 -22.65 2.59
N ALA A 99 -9.21 -22.07 2.19
CA ALA A 99 -7.91 -22.33 2.82
C ALA A 99 -7.92 -21.80 4.24
N ARG A 100 -7.29 -22.55 5.14
CA ARG A 100 -7.20 -22.15 6.54
C ARG A 100 -6.44 -20.84 6.69
N THR A 101 -7.04 -19.88 7.39
CA THR A 101 -6.36 -18.65 7.80
C THR A 101 -5.20 -18.94 8.74
N THR A 102 -4.00 -18.51 8.35
CA THR A 102 -2.77 -18.64 9.16
C THR A 102 -2.10 -17.31 9.47
N LEU A 103 -2.57 -16.22 8.86
CA LEU A 103 -2.08 -14.86 9.10
C LEU A 103 -3.07 -14.09 9.97
N PHE A 104 -2.53 -13.34 10.92
CA PHE A 104 -3.29 -12.61 11.91
C PHE A 104 -2.60 -11.29 12.19
N LYS A 105 -3.38 -10.29 12.62
CA LYS A 105 -2.89 -8.98 13.06
C LYS A 105 -3.49 -8.65 14.42
N LYS A 106 -2.70 -8.04 15.30
CA LYS A 106 -3.20 -7.54 16.58
C LYS A 106 -4.06 -6.29 16.35
N ASN A 107 -5.20 -6.21 17.02
CA ASN A 107 -6.06 -5.02 17.01
C ASN A 107 -5.79 -4.14 18.25
N GLU A 108 -6.36 -2.94 18.27
CA GLU A 108 -6.31 -2.01 19.40
C GLU A 108 -7.37 -2.31 20.47
N THR A 109 -8.29 -3.24 20.19
CA THR A 109 -9.34 -3.65 21.13
C THR A 109 -8.74 -4.16 22.45
N LEU A 110 -9.21 -3.59 23.56
CA LEU A 110 -8.82 -4.01 24.90
C LEU A 110 -9.82 -5.03 25.44
N TYR A 111 -9.36 -6.25 25.69
CA TYR A 111 -10.16 -7.30 26.31
C TYR A 111 -9.33 -8.13 27.29
N GLN A 112 -9.92 -8.48 28.43
CA GLN A 112 -9.27 -9.34 29.42
C GLN A 112 -9.50 -10.82 29.09
N LEU A 113 -8.54 -11.40 28.38
CA LEU A 113 -8.53 -12.83 28.02
C LEU A 113 -8.60 -13.72 29.27
N LYS A 114 -9.49 -14.72 29.24
CA LYS A 114 -9.74 -15.64 30.35
C LYS A 114 -8.84 -16.87 30.26
N MET A 115 -8.67 -17.44 29.07
CA MET A 115 -7.86 -18.67 28.91
C MET A 115 -6.38 -18.39 29.17
N LYS A 116 -5.72 -19.30 29.90
CA LYS A 116 -4.27 -19.23 30.15
C LYS A 116 -3.49 -19.28 28.83
N ALA A 117 -3.91 -20.14 27.90
CA ALA A 117 -3.27 -20.27 26.58
C ALA A 117 -3.38 -18.97 25.76
N ALA A 118 -4.55 -18.30 25.77
CA ALA A 118 -4.76 -17.04 25.05
C ALA A 118 -3.92 -15.90 25.64
N ARG A 119 -3.88 -15.77 26.98
CA ARG A 119 -3.03 -14.77 27.66
C ARG A 119 -1.55 -14.95 27.33
N GLN A 120 -1.05 -16.19 27.39
CA GLN A 120 0.34 -16.50 27.03
C GLN A 120 0.64 -16.15 25.58
N LEU A 121 -0.23 -16.56 24.65
CA LEU A 121 -0.10 -16.27 23.23
C LEU A 121 -0.11 -14.76 22.96
N TYR A 122 -1.04 -14.02 23.55
CA TYR A 122 -1.16 -12.56 23.38
C TYR A 122 0.07 -11.81 23.91
N SER A 123 0.62 -12.24 25.04
CA SER A 123 1.88 -11.69 25.57
C SER A 123 3.05 -11.97 24.63
N GLU A 124 3.16 -13.19 24.11
CA GLU A 124 4.20 -13.55 23.15
C GLU A 124 4.08 -12.74 21.85
N ILE A 125 2.85 -12.57 21.32
CA ILE A 125 2.58 -11.73 20.14
C ILE A 125 3.02 -10.29 20.39
N THR A 126 2.62 -9.72 21.52
CA THR A 126 2.93 -8.33 21.86
C THR A 126 4.43 -8.11 21.97
N ASN A 127 5.18 -9.06 22.53
CA ASN A 127 6.62 -8.94 22.70
C ASN A 127 7.41 -9.18 21.39
N ARG A 128 6.96 -10.12 20.54
CA ARG A 128 7.70 -10.53 19.33
C ARG A 128 7.30 -9.77 18.07
N PHE A 129 6.01 -9.52 17.87
CA PHE A 129 5.46 -8.98 16.62
C PHE A 129 4.87 -7.57 16.78
N LEU A 130 4.65 -7.10 18.00
CA LEU A 130 4.08 -5.78 18.28
C LEU A 130 2.73 -5.60 17.57
N ALA A 131 2.62 -4.65 16.65
CA ALA A 131 1.43 -4.38 15.83
C ALA A 131 1.51 -4.99 14.41
N TYR A 132 2.61 -5.68 14.08
CA TYR A 132 2.82 -6.24 12.74
C TYR A 132 2.05 -7.56 12.56
N PRO A 133 1.59 -7.87 11.34
CA PRO A 133 1.01 -9.16 11.04
C PRO A 133 1.97 -10.32 11.31
N PHE A 134 1.44 -11.45 11.76
CA PHE A 134 2.22 -12.62 12.12
C PHE A 134 1.55 -13.92 11.63
N SER A 135 2.38 -14.97 11.49
CA SER A 135 1.90 -16.31 11.17
C SER A 135 1.90 -17.21 12.39
N LEU A 136 0.90 -18.07 12.53
CA LEU A 136 0.89 -19.11 13.58
C LEU A 136 2.07 -20.09 13.48
N ARG A 137 2.76 -20.16 12.34
CA ARG A 137 3.95 -20.99 12.16
C ARG A 137 5.19 -20.43 12.86
N ALA A 138 5.17 -19.16 13.26
CA ALA A 138 6.31 -18.53 13.92
C ALA A 138 6.42 -18.87 15.42
N PHE A 139 5.44 -19.60 15.97
CA PHE A 139 5.42 -20.04 17.36
C PHE A 139 5.98 -21.47 17.47
N ASP A 140 6.78 -21.72 18.50
CA ASP A 140 7.35 -23.04 18.75
C ASP A 140 6.26 -24.09 19.03
N ASP A 141 5.28 -23.72 19.87
CA ASP A 141 4.11 -24.55 20.16
C ASP A 141 2.88 -24.10 19.34
N VAL A 142 2.83 -24.57 18.10
CA VAL A 142 1.72 -24.31 17.17
C VAL A 142 0.38 -24.85 17.70
N LYS A 143 0.37 -25.94 18.48
CA LYS A 143 -0.87 -26.52 19.02
C LYS A 143 -1.50 -25.60 20.06
N ARG A 144 -0.70 -25.11 21.00
CA ARG A 144 -1.12 -24.11 21.98
C ARG A 144 -1.51 -22.79 21.31
N ALA A 145 -0.76 -22.34 20.32
CA ALA A 145 -1.10 -21.12 19.56
C ALA A 145 -2.47 -21.25 18.88
N ARG A 146 -2.76 -22.40 18.24
CA ARG A 146 -4.08 -22.69 17.64
C ARG A 146 -5.22 -22.70 18.66
N LEU A 147 -4.97 -23.15 19.88
CA LEU A 147 -5.99 -23.12 20.95
C LEU A 147 -6.21 -21.69 21.45
N GLY A 148 -5.14 -20.94 21.69
CA GLY A 148 -5.21 -19.59 22.25
C GLY A 148 -5.81 -18.56 21.29
N ILE A 149 -5.56 -18.70 19.98
CA ILE A 149 -5.99 -17.72 18.98
C ILE A 149 -7.52 -17.62 18.87
N CYS A 150 -8.25 -18.71 19.16
CA CYS A 150 -9.71 -18.76 19.03
C CYS A 150 -10.41 -17.74 19.96
N GLU A 151 -9.96 -17.62 21.22
CA GLU A 151 -10.50 -16.62 22.15
C GLU A 151 -10.15 -15.20 21.69
N CYS A 152 -8.91 -15.00 21.22
CA CYS A 152 -8.44 -13.70 20.76
C CYS A 152 -9.26 -13.18 19.57
N ILE A 153 -9.57 -14.05 18.60
CA ILE A 153 -10.41 -13.72 17.44
C ILE A 153 -11.84 -13.43 17.89
N LYS A 154 -12.41 -14.29 18.75
CA LYS A 154 -13.78 -14.16 19.25
C LYS A 154 -14.04 -12.81 19.93
N HIS A 155 -13.04 -12.26 20.60
CA HIS A 155 -13.13 -10.99 21.32
C HIS A 155 -12.49 -9.81 20.57
N GLY A 156 -12.12 -9.98 19.30
CA GLY A 156 -11.66 -8.90 18.43
C GLY A 156 -10.29 -8.32 18.77
N VAL A 157 -9.55 -8.89 19.72
CA VAL A 157 -8.19 -8.42 20.07
C VAL A 157 -7.15 -8.84 19.02
N ILE A 158 -7.47 -9.83 18.21
CA ILE A 158 -6.69 -10.27 17.06
C ILE A 158 -7.64 -10.43 15.88
N GLU A 159 -7.28 -9.82 14.76
CA GLU A 159 -8.00 -9.89 13.51
C GLU A 159 -7.40 -10.99 12.61
N PRO A 160 -8.22 -11.91 12.08
CA PRO A 160 -7.78 -12.88 11.07
C PRO A 160 -7.61 -12.19 9.71
N LEU A 161 -6.56 -12.56 8.97
CA LEU A 161 -6.33 -12.12 7.59
C LEU A 161 -6.59 -13.32 6.66
N PRO A 162 -7.86 -13.55 6.23
CA PRO A 162 -8.23 -14.73 5.46
C PRO A 162 -7.53 -14.75 4.10
N VAL A 163 -7.37 -15.97 3.56
CA VAL A 163 -6.95 -16.12 2.17
C VAL A 163 -8.12 -15.75 1.30
N VAL A 164 -7.92 -14.76 0.42
CA VAL A 164 -8.91 -14.37 -0.58
C VAL A 164 -8.44 -14.79 -1.97
N CYS A 165 -9.39 -15.08 -2.84
CA CYS A 165 -9.14 -15.42 -4.23
C CYS A 165 -10.11 -14.71 -5.16
N GLU A 166 -9.73 -14.68 -6.44
CA GLU A 166 -10.62 -14.37 -7.53
C GLU A 166 -11.40 -15.61 -7.99
N LYS A 167 -12.25 -15.43 -9.00
CA LYS A 167 -12.88 -16.56 -9.70
C LYS A 167 -11.81 -17.47 -10.33
N ASP A 168 -12.20 -18.72 -10.56
CA ASP A 168 -11.37 -19.65 -11.32
C ASP A 168 -11.08 -19.06 -12.71
N ASP A 169 -9.90 -19.40 -13.24
CA ASP A 169 -9.38 -18.95 -14.54
C ASP A 169 -9.03 -17.45 -14.65
N GLU A 170 -9.10 -16.69 -13.55
CA GLU A 170 -8.64 -15.30 -13.48
C GLU A 170 -7.23 -15.16 -12.90
N PHE A 171 -6.55 -14.07 -13.25
CA PHE A 171 -5.21 -13.75 -12.77
C PHE A 171 -5.22 -12.53 -11.87
N VAL A 172 -4.45 -12.61 -10.77
CA VAL A 172 -4.20 -11.49 -9.87
C VAL A 172 -2.72 -11.18 -9.87
N ALA A 173 -2.36 -9.91 -10.07
CA ALA A 173 -1.00 -9.41 -10.00
C ALA A 173 -0.87 -8.39 -8.86
N GLN A 174 0.19 -8.53 -8.05
CA GLN A 174 0.46 -7.67 -6.91
C GLN A 174 1.83 -7.00 -7.02
N PHE A 175 1.88 -5.70 -6.78
CA PHE A 175 3.12 -4.94 -6.57
C PHE A 175 3.04 -4.23 -5.23
N ARG A 176 3.94 -4.60 -4.32
CA ARG A 176 4.08 -3.97 -3.01
C ARG A 176 5.45 -3.32 -2.86
N PHE A 177 5.47 -2.09 -2.39
CA PHE A 177 6.69 -1.32 -2.15
C PHE A 177 6.48 -0.22 -1.12
N THR A 178 7.56 0.14 -0.42
CA THR A 178 7.58 1.21 0.55
C THR A 178 8.17 2.48 -0.07
N VAL A 179 7.50 3.61 0.14
CA VAL A 179 7.89 4.91 -0.39
C VAL A 179 8.05 5.91 0.75
N LEU A 180 9.14 6.69 0.71
CA LEU A 180 9.38 7.83 1.59
C LEU A 180 9.12 9.11 0.81
N LEU A 181 8.29 10.01 1.34
CA LEU A 181 7.98 11.28 0.71
C LEU A 181 9.00 12.34 1.12
N MET A 182 10.16 12.33 0.47
CA MET A 182 11.23 13.26 0.78
C MET A 182 10.94 14.65 0.17
N PRO A 183 11.58 15.74 0.65
CA PRO A 183 11.42 17.08 0.08
C PRO A 183 11.74 17.18 -1.43
N ASN A 184 12.60 16.29 -1.95
CA ASN A 184 12.96 16.20 -3.36
C ASN A 184 12.08 15.21 -4.16
N GLY A 185 10.99 14.73 -3.57
CA GLY A 185 10.03 13.82 -4.16
C GLY A 185 10.12 12.39 -3.60
N PRO A 186 9.30 11.49 -4.15
CA PRO A 186 9.15 10.13 -3.62
C PRO A 186 10.41 9.29 -3.79
N MET A 187 10.79 8.58 -2.73
CA MET A 187 11.89 7.65 -2.73
C MET A 187 11.38 6.24 -2.44
N LYS A 188 11.33 5.40 -3.47
CA LYS A 188 11.09 3.96 -3.33
C LYS A 188 12.29 3.29 -2.66
N VAL A 189 12.07 2.59 -1.55
CA VAL A 189 13.13 1.87 -0.80
C VAL A 189 13.04 0.35 -0.94
N THR A 190 11.86 -0.18 -1.21
CA THR A 190 11.62 -1.61 -1.46
C THR A 190 10.82 -1.78 -2.75
N GLY A 191 10.63 -3.01 -3.18
CA GLY A 191 9.82 -3.35 -4.35
C GLY A 191 10.54 -4.30 -5.29
N LEU A 192 9.76 -4.90 -6.18
CA LEU A 192 10.27 -5.85 -7.15
C LEU A 192 10.76 -5.12 -8.40
N THR A 193 11.84 -5.64 -8.98
CA THR A 193 12.24 -5.29 -10.34
C THR A 193 11.27 -5.94 -11.31
N PHE A 194 10.83 -5.18 -12.31
CA PHE A 194 9.96 -5.67 -13.37
C PHE A 194 10.61 -5.35 -14.71
N ASP A 195 10.72 -6.35 -15.57
CA ASP A 195 11.17 -6.18 -16.94
C ASP A 195 9.94 -6.20 -17.87
N PRO A 196 9.51 -5.04 -18.39
CA PRO A 196 8.36 -4.97 -19.29
C PRO A 196 8.57 -5.72 -20.60
N SER A 197 9.81 -5.99 -21.03
CA SER A 197 10.09 -6.64 -22.32
C SER A 197 9.64 -8.10 -22.37
N LEU A 198 9.54 -8.75 -21.20
CA LEU A 198 9.08 -10.14 -21.07
C LEU A 198 7.57 -10.30 -21.27
N TYR A 199 6.81 -9.21 -21.29
CA TYR A 199 5.35 -9.24 -21.34
C TYR A 199 4.83 -8.48 -22.56
N LYS A 200 3.94 -9.11 -23.32
CA LYS A 200 3.27 -8.50 -24.48
C LYS A 200 1.80 -8.27 -24.15
N SER A 201 1.34 -7.04 -24.33
CA SER A 201 -0.04 -6.63 -24.12
C SER A 201 -0.62 -6.10 -25.42
N GLU A 202 -1.86 -6.45 -25.71
CA GLU A 202 -2.67 -5.76 -26.72
C GLU A 202 -3.18 -4.42 -26.18
N HIS A 203 -3.28 -4.29 -24.85
CA HIS A 203 -3.73 -3.08 -24.17
C HIS A 203 -2.58 -2.19 -23.72
N LYS A 204 -2.81 -0.88 -23.70
CA LYS A 204 -1.89 0.15 -23.23
C LYS A 204 -2.70 1.25 -22.55
N VAL A 205 -2.06 2.01 -21.67
CA VAL A 205 -2.63 3.23 -21.11
C VAL A 205 -3.03 4.16 -22.25
N LYS A 206 -4.28 4.64 -22.25
CA LYS A 206 -4.87 5.52 -23.25
C LYS A 206 -5.06 6.92 -22.69
N ASP A 207 -5.45 7.01 -21.42
CA ASP A 207 -5.77 8.27 -20.74
C ASP A 207 -4.59 9.26 -20.80
N PRO A 208 -4.83 10.51 -21.25
CA PRO A 208 -3.77 11.50 -21.44
C PRO A 208 -3.15 11.97 -20.11
N GLU A 209 -3.95 12.10 -19.02
CA GLU A 209 -3.47 12.50 -17.70
C GLU A 209 -2.48 11.44 -17.17
N ILE A 210 -2.81 10.17 -17.34
CA ILE A 210 -1.98 9.05 -16.87
C ILE A 210 -0.72 8.92 -17.72
N LYS A 211 -0.80 9.11 -19.04
CA LYS A 211 0.39 9.14 -19.90
C LYS A 211 1.35 10.25 -19.52
N GLU A 212 0.82 11.45 -19.28
CA GLU A 212 1.62 12.57 -18.81
C GLU A 212 2.26 12.23 -17.47
N LEU A 213 1.49 11.72 -16.52
CA LEU A 213 1.99 11.29 -15.21
C LEU A 213 3.12 10.26 -15.35
N LEU A 214 2.96 9.21 -16.16
CA LEU A 214 3.98 8.17 -16.37
C LEU A 214 5.27 8.70 -17.02
N SER A 215 5.18 9.78 -17.80
CA SER A 215 6.34 10.43 -18.43
C SER A 215 7.16 11.27 -17.44
N GLN A 216 6.57 11.67 -16.30
CA GLN A 216 7.26 12.49 -15.31
C GLN A 216 8.36 11.69 -14.60
N PRO A 217 9.48 12.35 -14.22
CA PRO A 217 10.45 11.74 -13.35
C PRO A 217 9.88 11.57 -11.94
N ILE A 218 10.28 10.49 -11.25
CA ILE A 218 9.86 10.23 -9.87
C ILE A 218 10.48 11.26 -8.91
N LYS A 219 11.78 11.56 -9.06
CA LYS A 219 12.47 12.59 -8.27
C LYS A 219 12.40 13.95 -8.95
N ILE A 220 12.22 15.01 -8.16
CA ILE A 220 12.37 16.38 -8.61
C ILE A 220 13.85 16.58 -8.95
N GLN A 221 14.16 16.70 -10.24
CA GLN A 221 15.49 17.10 -10.65
C GLN A 221 15.68 18.56 -10.25
N ASN A 222 16.57 18.83 -9.30
CA ASN A 222 17.03 20.18 -9.05
C ASN A 222 17.64 20.70 -10.36
N LYS A 223 16.93 21.61 -11.05
CA LYS A 223 17.57 22.45 -12.07
C LYS A 223 18.75 23.11 -11.36
N LYS A 224 19.98 22.75 -11.74
CA LYS A 224 21.17 23.50 -11.33
C LYS A 224 20.87 24.97 -11.59
N LYS A 225 20.80 25.79 -10.53
CA LYS A 225 20.74 27.25 -10.70
C LYS A 225 21.89 27.60 -11.64
N LYS A 226 21.59 28.20 -12.81
CA LYS A 226 22.63 28.78 -13.67
C LYS A 226 23.44 29.73 -12.77
N PRO A 227 24.78 29.65 -12.74
CA PRO A 227 25.56 30.63 -11.99
C PRO A 227 25.19 32.01 -12.52
N LEU A 228 24.78 32.91 -11.62
CA LEU A 228 24.60 34.32 -11.94
C LEU A 228 25.93 34.82 -12.51
N LYS A 229 25.90 35.37 -13.73
CA LYS A 229 27.06 36.07 -14.27
C LYS A 229 27.41 37.20 -13.30
N PRO A 230 28.68 37.35 -12.87
CA PRO A 230 29.06 38.51 -12.08
C PRO A 230 28.83 39.78 -12.91
N GLU A 231 28.02 40.69 -12.37
CA GLU A 231 27.85 42.03 -12.92
C GLU A 231 29.22 42.73 -12.94
N SER A 232 29.59 43.24 -14.11
CA SER A 232 30.78 44.05 -14.29
C SER A 232 30.66 45.32 -13.45
N VAL A 233 31.45 45.39 -12.38
CA VAL A 233 31.62 46.62 -11.60
C VAL A 233 32.18 47.70 -12.52
N ALA A 234 31.38 48.74 -12.76
CA ALA A 234 31.80 49.93 -13.48
C ALA A 234 32.98 50.57 -12.74
N LYS A 235 34.13 50.66 -13.41
CA LYS A 235 35.29 51.43 -12.95
C LYS A 235 34.89 52.91 -12.91
N ILE A 236 34.84 53.50 -11.73
CA ILE A 236 34.85 54.95 -11.57
C ILE A 236 36.30 55.39 -11.81
N SER A 237 36.52 56.11 -12.91
CA SER A 237 37.76 56.79 -13.23
C SER A 237 37.90 58.07 -12.41
N ALA A 238 39.12 58.28 -11.90
CA ALA A 238 39.77 59.48 -11.35
C ALA A 238 38.94 60.74 -11.10
#